data_AF-E0VFX2-F1
#
_entry.id   AF-E0VFX2-F1
#
_cell.length_a   1.000
_cell.length_b   1.000
_cell.length_c   1.000
_cell.angle_alpha   90.00
_cell.angle_beta   90.00
_cell.angle_gamma   90.00
#
_symmetry.space_group_name_H-M   'P 1'
#
loop_
_entity.id
_entity.type
_entity.pdbx_description
1 polymer ?
#
loop_
_entity_poly.entity_id
_entity_poly.type
_entity_poly.pdbx_seq_one_letter_code
_entity_poly.pdbx_strand_id
1 'polypeptide(L)'
;MAKIKKACLPKLICELNATPHRERLTETEKYLLDLISDTSISMTAEVTSKYHFAAHMGQLIAGIEGTGCYNFYPSCPIPGLQVLQMMKKSY
;
A
#
# COMPACT_ATOMS: atom_id res chain seq x y z
N MET A 1 2.74 -11.81 14.69
CA MET A 1 3.12 -10.76 13.70
C MET A 1 2.63 -11.00 12.27
N ALA A 2 2.47 -12.25 11.78
CA ALA A 2 2.06 -12.51 10.39
C ALA A 2 0.66 -11.97 9.98
N LYS A 3 -0.32 -11.97 10.90
CA LYS A 3 -1.66 -11.41 10.65
C LYS A 3 -1.63 -9.89 10.43
N ILE A 4 -0.78 -9.17 11.18
CA ILE A 4 -0.62 -7.72 11.06
C ILE A 4 0.00 -7.37 9.70
N LYS A 5 1.04 -8.09 9.26
CA LYS A 5 1.62 -7.90 7.92
C LYS A 5 0.58 -8.13 6.82
N LYS A 6 -0.25 -9.18 6.91
CA LYS A 6 -1.30 -9.45 5.91
C LYS A 6 -2.42 -8.39 5.88
N ALA A 7 -2.76 -7.81 7.04
CA ALA A 7 -3.79 -6.78 7.14
C ALA A 7 -3.29 -5.38 6.77
N CYS A 8 -2.02 -5.07 7.07
CA CYS A 8 -1.44 -3.75 6.84
C CYS A 8 -0.75 -3.59 5.48
N LEU A 9 -0.43 -4.68 4.78
CA LEU A 9 0.20 -4.61 3.46
C LEU A 9 -0.68 -3.92 2.40
N PRO A 10 -2.00 -4.19 2.28
CA PRO A 10 -2.86 -3.43 1.39
C PRO A 10 -2.90 -1.93 1.76
N LYS A 11 -2.96 -1.60 3.05
CA LYS A 11 -2.92 -0.21 3.52
C LYS A 11 -1.63 0.47 3.10
N LEU A 12 -0.49 -0.20 3.26
CA LEU A 12 0.81 0.30 2.85
C LEU A 12 0.86 0.63 1.35
N ILE A 13 0.38 -0.29 0.52
CA ILE A 13 0.35 -0.10 -0.94
C ILE A 13 -0.51 1.12 -1.30
N CYS A 14 -1.67 1.27 -0.66
CA CYS A 14 -2.53 2.42 -0.88
C CYS A 14 -1.85 3.73 -0.46
N GLU A 15 -1.24 3.79 0.73
CA GLU A 15 -0.52 4.99 1.22
C GLU A 15 0.68 5.35 0.31
N LEU A 16 1.40 4.34 -0.20
CA LEU A 16 2.49 4.52 -1.17
C LEU A 16 2.01 5.04 -2.54
N ASN A 17 0.77 4.76 -2.93
CA ASN A 17 0.18 5.28 -4.16
C ASN A 17 -0.50 6.64 -3.95
N ALA A 18 -0.98 6.93 -2.74
CA ALA A 18 -1.60 8.20 -2.37
C ALA A 18 -0.58 9.30 -2.02
N THR A 19 0.65 8.93 -1.68
CA THR A 19 1.68 9.91 -1.29
C THR A 19 1.98 10.88 -2.45
N PRO A 20 1.90 12.20 -2.22
CA PRO A 20 2.29 13.19 -3.23
C PRO A 20 3.81 13.20 -3.46
N HIS A 21 4.58 12.58 -2.56
CA HIS A 21 6.04 12.53 -2.59
C HIS A 21 6.56 11.19 -3.13
N ARG A 22 6.04 10.72 -4.26
CA ARG A 22 6.51 9.47 -4.90
C ARG A 22 8.01 9.49 -5.19
N GLU A 23 8.58 10.66 -5.43
CA GLU A 23 10.01 10.89 -5.63
C GLU A 23 10.85 10.53 -4.39
N ARG A 24 10.28 10.68 -3.19
CA ARG A 24 10.95 10.40 -1.90
C ARG A 24 10.81 8.94 -1.46
N LEU A 25 10.14 8.10 -2.25
CA LEU A 25 10.08 6.67 -1.99
C LEU A 25 11.46 6.04 -2.15
N THR A 26 11.77 5.12 -1.23
CA THR A 26 12.94 4.24 -1.27
C THR A 26 12.86 3.29 -2.46
N GLU A 27 14.01 2.74 -2.88
CA GLU A 27 14.05 1.74 -3.96
C GLU A 27 13.18 0.52 -3.64
N THR A 28 13.14 0.08 -2.39
CA THR A 28 12.29 -1.04 -1.95
C THR A 28 10.80 -0.73 -2.09
N GLU A 29 10.38 0.50 -1.76
CA GLU A 29 8.99 0.94 -1.92
C GLU A 29 8.61 1.04 -3.40
N LYS A 30 9.50 1.58 -4.24
CA LYS A 30 9.29 1.65 -5.70
C LYS A 30 9.22 0.26 -6.32
N TYR A 31 10.14 -0.63 -5.97
CA TYR A 31 10.14 -2.02 -6.42
C TYR A 31 8.86 -2.76 -6.01
N LEU A 32 8.35 -2.54 -4.80
CA LEU A 32 7.08 -3.12 -4.37
C LEU A 32 5.91 -2.63 -5.25
N LEU A 33 5.88 -1.34 -5.59
CA LEU A 33 4.85 -0.77 -6.47
C LEU A 33 4.94 -1.36 -7.87
N ASP A 34 6.15 -1.45 -8.44
CA ASP A 34 6.40 -2.01 -9.76
C ASP A 34 5.98 -3.50 -9.83
N LEU A 35 6.30 -4.27 -8.79
CA LEU A 35 5.93 -5.68 -8.69
C LEU A 35 4.40 -5.86 -8.73
N ILE A 36 3.65 -4.95 -8.10
CA ILE A 36 2.19 -4.96 -8.09
C ILE A 36 1.61 -4.48 -9.41
N SER A 37 2.24 -3.55 -10.12
CA SER A 37 1.78 -3.16 -11.47
C SER A 37 2.05 -4.23 -12.52
N ASP A 38 3.15 -4.98 -12.41
CA ASP A 38 3.56 -6.01 -13.38
C ASP A 38 2.83 -7.34 -13.21
N THR A 39 2.17 -7.57 -12.07
CA THR A 39 1.37 -8.79 -11.87
C THR A 39 0.05 -8.69 -12.65
N SER A 40 0.07 -8.97 -13.96
CA SER A 40 -1.15 -9.16 -14.73
C SER A 40 -1.96 -10.32 -14.14
N ILE A 41 -3.25 -10.08 -13.86
CA ILE A 41 -4.23 -11.01 -13.29
C ILE A 41 -4.05 -12.43 -13.86
N SER A 42 -3.32 -13.30 -13.14
CA SER A 42 -3.20 -14.70 -13.51
C SER A 42 -3.04 -15.58 -12.26
N MET A 43 -4.01 -16.48 -12.12
CA MET A 43 -4.12 -17.64 -11.20
C MET A 43 -4.24 -17.45 -9.66
N THR A 44 -4.14 -16.25 -9.08
CA THR A 44 -4.51 -16.01 -7.66
C THR A 44 -5.46 -14.82 -7.46
N ALA A 45 -6.55 -14.81 -8.25
CA ALA A 45 -7.45 -13.66 -8.44
C ALA A 45 -7.90 -12.91 -7.17
N GLU A 46 -8.13 -13.57 -6.03
CA GLU A 46 -8.53 -12.89 -4.79
C GLU A 46 -7.40 -12.09 -4.12
N VAL A 47 -6.16 -12.60 -4.15
CA VAL A 47 -5.01 -12.00 -3.43
C VAL A 47 -4.36 -10.88 -4.25
N THR A 48 -4.29 -11.02 -5.57
CA THR A 48 -3.86 -9.95 -6.47
C THR A 48 -4.89 -8.81 -6.46
N SER A 49 -6.19 -9.13 -6.48
CA SER A 49 -7.27 -8.13 -6.48
C SER A 49 -7.17 -7.14 -5.32
N LYS A 50 -6.92 -7.58 -4.08
CA LYS A 50 -6.83 -6.66 -2.92
C LYS A 50 -5.65 -5.69 -2.96
N TYR A 51 -4.52 -6.07 -3.56
CA TYR A 51 -3.32 -5.23 -3.65
C TYR A 51 -3.41 -4.28 -4.85
N HIS A 52 -3.95 -4.73 -5.98
CA HIS A 52 -4.27 -3.83 -7.10
C HIS A 52 -5.36 -2.82 -6.71
N PHE A 53 -6.39 -3.27 -5.99
CA PHE A 53 -7.43 -2.37 -5.49
C PHE A 53 -6.84 -1.31 -4.55
N ALA A 54 -5.91 -1.70 -3.67
CA ALA A 54 -5.18 -0.75 -2.84
C ALA A 54 -4.37 0.27 -3.63
N ALA A 55 -3.64 -0.19 -4.65
CA ALA A 55 -2.87 0.69 -5.50
C ALA A 55 -3.78 1.68 -6.25
N HIS A 56 -4.88 1.19 -6.81
CA HIS A 56 -5.86 1.99 -7.53
C HIS A 56 -6.55 3.01 -6.63
N MET A 57 -6.97 2.61 -5.42
CA MET A 57 -7.55 3.53 -4.45
C MET A 57 -6.54 4.60 -4.00
N GLY A 58 -5.29 4.22 -3.79
CA GLY A 58 -4.23 5.18 -3.49
C GLY A 58 -4.04 6.20 -4.61
N GLN A 59 -4.06 5.78 -5.87
CA GLN A 59 -4.01 6.68 -7.02
C GLN A 59 -5.24 7.59 -7.11
N LEU A 60 -6.43 7.06 -6.82
CA LEU A 60 -7.69 7.82 -6.86
C LEU A 60 -7.70 8.96 -5.83
N ILE A 61 -7.19 8.70 -4.63
CA ILE A 61 -7.15 9.69 -3.54
C ILE A 61 -5.86 10.52 -3.53
N ALA A 62 -4.91 10.24 -4.42
CA ALA A 62 -3.67 10.98 -4.52
C ALA A 62 -3.97 12.46 -4.82
N GLY A 63 -3.50 13.36 -3.94
CA GLY A 63 -3.78 14.80 -4.05
C GLY A 63 -5.09 15.27 -3.39
N ILE A 64 -5.89 14.37 -2.82
CA ILE A 64 -7.06 14.73 -2.01
C ILE A 64 -6.62 14.89 -0.54
N GLU A 65 -6.48 16.14 -0.09
CA GLU A 65 -6.11 16.43 1.30
C GLU A 65 -7.14 15.85 2.30
N GLY A 66 -6.63 15.23 3.37
CA GLY A 66 -7.46 14.64 4.42
C GLY A 66 -8.06 13.27 4.09
N THR A 67 -7.95 12.78 2.85
CA THR A 67 -8.42 11.44 2.47
C THR A 67 -7.24 10.47 2.43
N GLY A 68 -7.04 9.74 3.53
CA GLY A 68 -6.00 8.70 3.64
C GLY A 68 -6.55 7.29 3.46
N CYS A 69 -5.67 6.32 3.26
CA CYS A 69 -6.05 4.92 3.08
C CYS A 69 -6.55 4.25 4.37
N TYR A 70 -6.49 4.94 5.51
CA TYR A 70 -6.95 4.44 6.81
C TYR A 70 -8.44 4.05 6.84
N ASN A 71 -9.30 4.74 6.08
CA ASN A 71 -10.73 4.43 5.99
C ASN A 71 -11.01 3.14 5.20
N PHE A 72 -10.20 2.84 4.20
CA PHE A 72 -10.37 1.67 3.33
C PHE A 72 -9.81 0.38 3.96
N TYR A 73 -8.90 0.51 4.94
CA TYR A 73 -8.23 -0.62 5.58
C TYR A 73 -8.34 -0.57 7.12
N PRO A 74 -9.57 -0.67 7.69
CA PRO A 74 -9.80 -0.63 9.14
C PRO A 74 -9.23 -1.87 9.86
N SER A 75 -8.96 -2.96 9.12
CA SER A 75 -8.35 -4.18 9.66
C SER A 75 -6.87 -4.03 10.03
N CYS A 76 -6.22 -2.93 9.61
CA CYS A 76 -4.87 -2.58 10.02
C CYS A 76 -4.92 -1.54 11.16
N PRO A 77 -4.56 -1.90 12.40
CA PRO A 77 -4.59 -0.98 13.54
C PRO A 77 -3.48 0.08 13.49
N ILE A 78 -2.58 0.01 12.51
CA ILE A 78 -1.42 0.91 12.39
C ILE A 78 -1.82 2.15 11.57
N PRO A 79 -1.59 3.37 12.07
CA PRO A 79 -1.82 4.62 11.33
C PRO A 79 -1.04 4.67 10.01
N GLY A 80 -1.55 5.35 8.98
CA GLY A 80 -0.92 5.41 7.63
C GLY A 80 0.55 5.80 7.66
N LEU A 81 0.90 6.85 8.43
CA LEU A 81 2.28 7.31 8.61
C LEU A 81 3.20 6.26 9.27
N GLN A 82 2.67 5.47 10.23
CA GLN A 82 3.43 4.39 10.86
C GLN A 82 3.52 3.15 9.97
N VAL A 83 2.53 2.91 9.12
CA VAL A 83 2.55 1.82 8.14
C VAL A 83 3.72 2.01 7.17
N LEU A 84 3.95 3.23 6.69
CA LEU A 84 5.11 3.56 5.84
C LEU A 84 6.45 3.25 6.52
N GLN A 85 6.52 3.40 7.85
CA GLN A 85 7.72 3.08 8.62
C GLN A 85 7.95 1.57 8.80
N MET A 86 6.93 0.72 8.56
CA MET A 86 7.09 -0.73 8.69
C MET A 86 8.04 -1.33 7.66
N MET A 87 8.14 -0.75 6.45
CA MET A 87 9.13 -1.19 5.46
C MET A 87 10.54 -0.78 5.84
N LYS A 88 10.70 0.36 6.53
CA LYS A 88 12.00 0.91 6.93
C LYS A 88 12.67 0.18 8.09
N LYS A 89 11.92 -0.63 8.85
CA LYS A 89 12.41 -1.35 10.05
C LYS A 89 12.74 -2.84 9.83
N SER A 90 13.04 -3.26 8.60
CA SER A 90 13.49 -4.63 8.34
C SER A 90 15.02 -4.66 8.17
N TYR A 91 15.75 -4.58 9.29
CA TYR A 91 17.13 -5.06 9.43
C TYR A 91 17.23 -5.86 10.73
#